data_AF-A0A938GFX6-F1
#
_entry.id   AF-A0A938GFX6-F1
#
_cell.length_a   1.000
_cell.length_b   1.000
_cell.length_c   1.000
_cell.angle_alpha   90.00
_cell.angle_beta   90.00
_cell.angle_gamma   90.00
#
_symmetry.space_group_name_H-M   'P 1'
#
loop_
_entity.id
_entity.type
_entity.pdbx_description
1 polymer ?
#
loop_
_entity_poly.entity_id
_entity_poly.type
_entity_poly.pdbx_seq_one_letter_code
_entity_poly.pdbx_strand_id
1 'polypeptide(L)'
;MKNITTLAMAAVLGLALCSSANAQGRPGGARGQRPGNIQPPAGAPQHPTDAAPAVGHLTEAYAKVAPFDANKDGQLDATEKEALAKAIVEGTVQAPAHRTPPAGVTLSAEQILGRIAGMYSRVAPYDANHDGVLDETEQAALKSAIENGELPRPGGPRGQRPAGAGGPRR
;
A
#
# COMPACT_ATOMS: atom_id res chain seq x y z
N MET A 1 36.35 -17.71 -11.75
CA MET A 1 36.47 -17.07 -13.08
C MET A 1 35.50 -15.91 -13.12
N LYS A 2 35.98 -14.81 -13.71
CA LYS A 2 35.35 -13.53 -14.09
C LYS A 2 33.82 -13.68 -14.32
N ASN A 3 32.94 -12.74 -13.98
CA ASN A 3 32.82 -11.43 -14.65
C ASN A 3 32.16 -10.38 -13.74
N ILE A 4 32.87 -9.26 -13.57
CA ILE A 4 32.37 -8.00 -13.01
C ILE A 4 31.86 -7.20 -14.22
N THR A 5 30.56 -6.95 -14.30
CA THR A 5 30.00 -6.06 -15.33
C THR A 5 29.50 -4.79 -14.66
N THR A 6 30.44 -3.87 -14.47
CA THR A 6 30.19 -2.47 -14.15
C THR A 6 29.57 -1.80 -15.36
N LEU A 7 28.32 -1.35 -15.27
CA LEU A 7 27.76 -0.41 -16.24
C LEU A 7 27.33 0.86 -15.51
N ALA A 8 28.21 1.85 -15.58
CA ALA A 8 27.88 3.23 -15.28
C ALA A 8 27.04 3.79 -16.44
N MET A 9 25.85 4.30 -16.13
CA MET A 9 25.10 5.17 -17.03
C MET A 9 24.77 6.45 -16.27
N ALA A 10 25.33 7.54 -16.80
CA ALA A 10 25.18 8.90 -16.32
C ALA A 10 23.96 9.59 -16.98
N ALA A 11 23.51 10.66 -16.30
CA ALA A 11 22.59 11.70 -16.76
C ALA A 11 21.12 11.24 -16.91
N VAL A 12 20.11 12.00 -16.48
CA VAL A 12 19.87 13.40 -16.83
C VAL A 12 19.12 14.12 -15.71
N LEU A 13 19.62 15.32 -15.39
CA LEU A 13 18.98 16.35 -14.59
C LEU A 13 17.72 16.85 -15.33
N GLY A 14 16.53 16.61 -14.78
CA GLY A 14 15.25 17.06 -15.33
C GLY A 14 14.40 17.74 -14.26
N LEU A 15 14.57 19.05 -14.12
CA LEU A 15 13.81 19.91 -13.23
C LEU A 15 12.41 20.15 -13.82
N ALA A 16 11.35 19.80 -13.10
CA ALA A 16 9.99 20.24 -13.41
C ALA A 16 9.22 20.57 -12.12
N LEU A 17 9.29 21.85 -11.72
CA LEU A 17 8.39 22.46 -10.76
C LEU A 17 7.02 22.67 -11.42
N CYS A 18 5.99 22.04 -10.89
CA CYS A 18 4.59 22.41 -11.17
C CYS A 18 3.81 22.51 -9.86
N SER A 19 3.85 23.70 -9.24
CA SER A 19 2.95 24.11 -8.18
C SER A 19 1.54 24.27 -8.75
N SER A 20 0.61 23.39 -8.37
CA SER A 20 -0.81 23.54 -8.71
C SER A 20 -1.60 23.95 -7.47
N ALA A 21 -1.69 25.27 -7.26
CA ALA A 21 -2.69 25.86 -6.39
C ALA A 21 -4.01 25.96 -7.19
N ASN A 22 -4.99 25.12 -6.87
CA ASN A 22 -6.37 25.30 -7.34
C ASN A 22 -7.27 25.52 -6.13
N ALA A 23 -7.50 26.80 -5.83
CA ALA A 23 -8.61 27.26 -5.03
C ALA A 23 -9.73 27.69 -6.00
N GLN A 24 -10.80 26.89 -6.08
CA GLN A 24 -12.06 27.34 -6.67
C GLN A 24 -13.19 27.01 -5.70
N GLY A 25 -13.79 28.07 -5.18
CA GLY A 25 -14.94 28.01 -4.28
C GLY A 25 -16.17 27.44 -4.98
N ARG A 26 -17.02 26.78 -4.20
CA ARG A 26 -18.42 26.54 -4.55
C ARG A 26 -19.34 27.07 -3.45
N PRO A 27 -20.38 27.83 -3.82
CA PRO A 27 -21.37 28.38 -2.91
C PRO A 27 -22.37 27.31 -2.44
N GLY A 28 -22.97 27.59 -1.30
CA GLY A 28 -23.73 26.66 -0.46
C GLY A 28 -25.00 26.06 -1.06
N GLY A 29 -25.41 24.95 -0.46
CA GLY A 29 -26.66 24.25 -0.74
C GLY A 29 -27.10 23.42 0.46
N ALA A 30 -28.14 23.94 1.14
CA ALA A 30 -29.21 23.27 1.86
C ALA A 30 -28.90 22.17 2.92
N ARG A 31 -29.29 22.53 4.15
CA ARG A 31 -29.58 21.68 5.30
C ARG A 31 -30.55 20.54 4.94
N GLY A 32 -30.14 19.31 5.19
CA GLY A 32 -31.03 18.19 5.45
C GLY A 32 -30.60 17.53 6.75
N GLN A 33 -31.37 17.74 7.82
CA GLN A 33 -31.21 17.05 9.11
C GLN A 33 -31.38 15.55 8.87
N ARG A 34 -30.35 14.75 9.20
CA ARG A 34 -30.51 13.30 9.35
C ARG A 34 -30.43 12.96 10.84
N PRO A 35 -31.51 12.45 11.46
CA PRO A 35 -31.51 12.04 12.85
C PRO A 35 -30.78 10.69 13.00
N GLY A 36 -30.04 10.55 14.11
CA GLY A 36 -29.36 9.31 14.48
C GLY A 36 -27.85 9.43 14.73
N ASN A 37 -27.39 10.53 15.34
CA ASN A 37 -26.02 10.69 15.81
C ASN A 37 -25.82 9.90 17.11
N ILE A 38 -25.58 8.59 17.02
CA ILE A 38 -24.94 7.85 18.11
C ILE A 38 -23.48 8.28 18.08
N GLN A 39 -23.19 9.41 18.73
CA GLN A 39 -21.84 9.86 18.99
C GLN A 39 -21.17 8.74 19.82
N PRO A 40 -20.16 8.02 19.32
CA PRO A 40 -19.40 7.13 20.18
C PRO A 40 -18.82 7.96 21.33
N PRO A 41 -18.86 7.47 22.58
CA PRO A 41 -18.43 8.24 23.74
C PRO A 41 -17.00 8.72 23.53
N ALA A 42 -16.80 10.04 23.68
CA ALA A 42 -15.48 10.65 23.68
C ALA A 42 -14.67 10.01 24.82
N GLY A 43 -13.71 9.15 24.46
CA GLY A 43 -12.93 8.36 25.43
C GLY A 43 -13.02 6.84 25.26
N ALA A 44 -13.74 6.32 24.26
CA ALA A 44 -13.54 4.92 23.88
C ALA A 44 -12.05 4.73 23.50
N PRO A 45 -11.30 3.84 24.18
CA PRO A 45 -9.91 3.58 23.83
C PRO A 45 -9.90 3.14 22.37
N GLN A 46 -9.25 3.93 21.52
CA GLN A 46 -8.87 3.46 20.20
C GLN A 46 -7.96 2.28 20.48
N HIS A 47 -8.50 1.07 20.38
CA HIS A 47 -7.72 -0.15 20.59
C HIS A 47 -6.45 0.01 19.75
N PRO A 48 -5.25 0.04 20.37
CA PRO A 48 -4.02 -0.06 19.62
C PRO A 48 -4.17 -1.33 18.81
N THR A 49 -4.48 -1.14 17.54
CA THR A 49 -4.85 -2.23 16.67
C THR A 49 -3.53 -2.87 16.35
N ASP A 50 -3.25 -3.99 17.00
CA ASP A 50 -1.96 -4.67 16.93
C ASP A 50 -1.57 -4.82 15.45
N ALA A 51 -0.45 -4.20 15.07
CA ALA A 51 0.05 -4.25 13.70
C ALA A 51 0.72 -5.60 13.38
N ALA A 52 1.04 -6.42 14.39
CA ALA A 52 1.68 -7.72 14.22
C ALA A 52 0.96 -8.65 13.21
N PRO A 53 -0.36 -8.87 13.27
CA PRO A 53 -1.05 -9.69 12.26
C PRO A 53 -0.96 -9.11 10.84
N ALA A 54 -0.95 -7.79 10.69
CA ALA A 54 -0.81 -7.15 9.38
C ALA A 54 0.59 -7.36 8.80
N VAL A 55 1.63 -7.25 9.64
CA VAL A 55 3.03 -7.52 9.25
C VAL A 55 3.19 -8.96 8.80
N GLY A 56 2.70 -9.94 9.56
CA GLY A 56 2.82 -11.36 9.18
C GLY A 56 2.21 -11.68 7.81
N HIS A 57 1.05 -11.11 7.50
CA HIS A 57 0.43 -11.27 6.19
C HIS A 57 1.21 -10.60 5.04
N LEU A 58 1.79 -9.42 5.31
CA LEU A 58 2.60 -8.71 4.31
C LEU A 58 3.92 -9.44 4.06
N THR A 59 4.58 -9.94 5.11
CA THR A 59 5.80 -10.75 4.99
C THR A 59 5.58 -12.00 4.16
N GLU A 60 4.50 -12.74 4.44
CA GLU A 60 4.17 -13.95 3.67
C GLU A 60 3.87 -13.63 2.20
N ALA A 61 3.13 -12.55 1.94
CA ALA A 61 2.83 -12.12 0.57
C ALA A 61 4.09 -11.63 -0.15
N TYR A 62 4.97 -10.90 0.54
CA TYR A 62 6.21 -10.37 0.00
C TYR A 62 7.13 -11.49 -0.50
N ALA A 63 7.38 -12.51 0.34
CA ALA A 63 8.24 -13.63 0.00
C ALA A 63 7.78 -14.42 -1.24
N LYS A 64 6.48 -14.40 -1.56
CA LYS A 64 5.94 -15.04 -2.77
C LYS A 64 6.15 -14.21 -4.04
N VAL A 65 6.37 -12.90 -3.90
CA VAL A 65 6.45 -11.94 -5.01
C VAL A 65 7.88 -11.51 -5.28
N ALA A 66 8.72 -11.44 -4.24
CA ALA A 66 10.12 -11.03 -4.35
C ALA A 66 10.93 -11.80 -5.42
N PRO A 67 10.73 -13.12 -5.67
CA PRO A 67 11.43 -13.82 -6.73
C PRO A 67 11.13 -13.30 -8.16
N PHE A 68 10.07 -12.52 -8.34
CA PHE A 68 9.70 -11.92 -9.63
C PHE A 68 10.36 -10.57 -9.86
N ASP A 69 10.80 -9.86 -8.82
CA ASP A 69 11.62 -8.65 -8.94
C ASP A 69 13.08 -9.07 -9.17
N ALA A 70 13.41 -9.34 -10.43
CA ALA A 70 14.70 -9.88 -10.82
C ALA A 70 15.81 -8.84 -10.69
N ASN A 71 15.47 -7.57 -10.89
CA ASN A 71 16.43 -6.47 -10.83
C ASN A 71 16.59 -5.89 -9.40
N LYS A 72 15.70 -6.27 -8.47
CA LYS A 72 15.68 -5.88 -7.06
C LYS A 72 15.55 -4.38 -6.84
N ASP A 73 14.80 -3.70 -7.72
CA ASP A 73 14.58 -2.25 -7.64
C ASP A 73 13.35 -1.88 -6.78
N GLY A 74 12.64 -2.88 -6.25
CA GLY A 74 11.44 -2.72 -5.43
C GLY A 74 10.19 -2.37 -6.24
N GLN A 75 10.27 -2.44 -7.56
CA GLN A 75 9.17 -2.29 -8.50
C GLN A 75 9.11 -3.51 -9.40
N LEU A 76 7.91 -3.82 -9.86
CA LEU A 76 7.75 -4.86 -10.88
C LEU A 76 7.60 -4.15 -12.23
N ASP A 77 8.57 -4.34 -13.11
CA ASP A 77 8.51 -3.84 -14.47
C ASP A 77 7.49 -4.63 -15.33
N ALA A 78 7.39 -4.32 -16.62
CA ALA A 78 6.42 -4.97 -17.50
C ALA A 78 6.69 -6.48 -17.67
N THR A 79 7.97 -6.88 -17.78
CA THR A 79 8.40 -8.26 -17.94
C THR A 79 8.20 -9.06 -16.65
N GLU A 80 8.53 -8.46 -15.51
CA GLU A 80 8.35 -9.07 -14.19
C GLU A 80 6.86 -9.22 -13.84
N LYS A 81 6.04 -8.23 -14.18
CA LYS A 81 4.57 -8.31 -14.07
C LYS A 81 3.98 -9.40 -14.94
N GLU A 82 4.50 -9.62 -16.15
CA GLU A 82 4.05 -10.70 -17.03
C GLU A 82 4.34 -12.07 -16.41
N ALA A 83 5.54 -12.25 -15.87
CA ALA A 83 5.90 -13.48 -15.15
C ALA A 83 5.00 -13.73 -13.93
N LEU A 84 4.73 -12.69 -13.14
CA LEU A 84 3.80 -12.76 -12.01
C LEU A 84 2.36 -13.03 -12.44
N ALA A 85 1.90 -12.43 -13.54
CA ALA A 85 0.56 -12.66 -14.09
C ALA A 85 0.37 -14.13 -14.47
N LYS A 86 1.38 -14.72 -15.11
CA LYS A 86 1.38 -16.15 -15.46
C LYS A 86 1.31 -17.02 -14.20
N ALA A 87 2.08 -16.70 -13.17
CA ALA A 87 2.04 -17.40 -11.89
C ALA A 87 0.67 -17.32 -11.19
N ILE A 88 -0.02 -16.18 -11.31
CA ILE A 88 -1.40 -16.01 -10.80
C ILE A 88 -2.38 -16.91 -11.57
N VAL A 89 -2.28 -16.94 -12.90
CA VAL A 89 -3.14 -17.78 -13.75
C VAL A 89 -2.91 -19.27 -13.50
N GLU A 90 -1.66 -19.68 -13.28
CA GLU A 90 -1.28 -21.05 -12.91
C GLU A 90 -1.66 -21.40 -11.46
N GLY A 91 -2.04 -20.41 -10.64
CA GLY A 91 -2.42 -20.59 -9.24
C GLY A 91 -1.24 -20.80 -8.29
N THR A 92 0.00 -20.58 -8.74
CA THR A 92 1.20 -20.67 -7.90
C THR A 92 1.31 -19.48 -6.95
N VAL A 93 0.86 -18.30 -7.38
CA VAL A 93 0.72 -17.12 -6.53
C VAL A 93 -0.77 -16.83 -6.32
N GLN A 94 -1.22 -16.93 -5.07
CA GLN A 94 -2.60 -16.64 -4.70
C GLN A 94 -2.72 -15.24 -4.10
N ALA A 95 -3.86 -14.60 -4.36
CA ALA A 95 -4.20 -13.34 -3.73
C ALA A 95 -4.24 -13.52 -2.20
N PRO A 96 -3.70 -12.57 -1.41
CA PRO A 96 -3.79 -12.64 0.04
C PRO A 96 -5.27 -12.71 0.49
N ALA A 97 -5.59 -13.72 1.32
CA ALA A 97 -6.96 -14.15 1.63
C ALA A 97 -7.85 -13.11 2.37
N HIS A 98 -7.30 -11.96 2.75
CA HIS A 98 -7.92 -11.03 3.72
C HIS A 98 -9.09 -10.21 3.17
N ARG A 99 -9.45 -10.38 1.89
CA ARG A 99 -10.71 -9.90 1.36
C ARG A 99 -11.28 -10.94 0.43
N THR A 100 -12.09 -11.84 0.99
CA THR A 100 -13.09 -12.54 0.20
C THR A 100 -13.86 -11.46 -0.57
N PRO A 101 -13.85 -11.50 -1.91
CA PRO A 101 -14.68 -10.60 -2.68
C PRO A 101 -16.14 -10.72 -2.22
N PRO A 102 -16.95 -9.66 -2.34
CA PRO A 102 -18.39 -9.78 -2.17
C PRO A 102 -18.91 -10.98 -2.97
N ALA A 103 -19.85 -11.73 -2.40
CA ALA A 103 -20.38 -12.94 -3.04
C ALA A 103 -20.82 -12.64 -4.48
N GLY A 104 -20.32 -13.42 -5.44
CA GLY A 104 -20.58 -13.24 -6.87
C GLY A 104 -19.59 -12.33 -7.62
N VAL A 105 -18.59 -11.77 -6.96
CA VAL A 105 -17.51 -11.01 -7.62
C VAL A 105 -16.26 -11.88 -7.74
N THR A 106 -15.95 -12.34 -8.94
CA THR A 106 -14.63 -12.92 -9.24
C THR A 106 -13.67 -11.79 -9.58
N LEU A 107 -12.51 -11.74 -8.91
CA LEU A 107 -11.45 -10.81 -9.30
C LEU A 107 -10.76 -11.38 -10.55
N SER A 108 -10.60 -10.54 -11.56
CA SER A 108 -9.78 -10.87 -12.73
C SER A 108 -8.31 -11.00 -12.34
N ALA A 109 -7.53 -11.77 -13.10
CA ALA A 109 -6.08 -11.90 -12.88
C ALA A 109 -5.38 -10.54 -12.89
N GLU A 110 -5.81 -9.61 -13.76
CA GLU A 110 -5.27 -8.25 -13.84
C GLU A 110 -5.53 -7.44 -12.56
N GLN A 111 -6.72 -7.56 -11.95
CA GLN A 111 -7.03 -6.92 -10.68
C GLN A 111 -6.20 -7.50 -9.53
N ILE A 112 -5.97 -8.81 -9.54
CA ILE A 112 -5.10 -9.49 -8.55
C ILE A 112 -3.67 -9.00 -8.72
N LEU A 113 -3.15 -8.98 -9.95
CA LEU A 113 -1.82 -8.48 -10.29
C LEU A 113 -1.61 -7.05 -9.80
N GLY A 114 -2.54 -6.14 -10.14
CA GLY A 114 -2.44 -4.74 -9.71
C GLY A 114 -2.44 -4.59 -8.19
N ARG A 115 -3.19 -5.43 -7.47
CA ARG A 115 -3.20 -5.44 -6.00
C ARG A 115 -1.90 -5.97 -5.40
N ILE A 116 -1.34 -7.04 -5.98
CA ILE A 116 -0.09 -7.63 -5.52
C ILE A 116 1.07 -6.68 -5.82
N ALA A 117 1.20 -6.17 -7.04
CA ALA A 117 2.24 -5.21 -7.42
C ALA A 117 2.18 -3.94 -6.55
N GLY A 118 0.97 -3.39 -6.33
CA GLY A 118 0.79 -2.22 -5.48
C GLY A 118 1.03 -2.46 -3.99
N MET A 119 1.00 -3.71 -3.54
CA MET A 119 1.41 -4.11 -2.19
C MET A 119 2.94 -4.27 -2.13
N TYR A 120 3.52 -4.96 -3.12
CA TYR A 120 4.96 -5.18 -3.23
C TYR A 120 5.76 -3.87 -3.18
N SER A 121 5.44 -2.90 -4.04
CA SER A 121 6.17 -1.61 -4.08
C SER A 121 6.08 -0.78 -2.79
N ARG A 122 5.15 -1.09 -1.88
CA ARG A 122 5.07 -0.45 -0.57
C ARG A 122 5.93 -1.14 0.48
N VAL A 123 6.18 -2.43 0.31
CA VAL A 123 6.88 -3.29 1.28
C VAL A 123 8.35 -3.45 0.90
N ALA A 124 8.68 -3.45 -0.40
CA ALA A 124 10.05 -3.59 -0.89
C ALA A 124 11.07 -2.60 -0.29
N PRO A 125 10.74 -1.32 0.01
CA PRO A 125 11.69 -0.42 0.67
C PRO A 125 12.13 -0.85 2.08
N TYR A 126 11.43 -1.81 2.70
CA TYR A 126 11.77 -2.35 4.03
C TYR A 126 12.68 -3.57 3.95
N ASP A 127 12.78 -4.25 2.81
CA ASP A 127 13.76 -5.31 2.53
C ASP A 127 15.10 -4.65 2.17
N ALA A 128 15.82 -4.20 3.20
CA ALA A 128 17.02 -3.40 3.07
C ALA A 128 18.20 -4.22 2.53
N ASN A 129 18.20 -5.53 2.79
CA ASN A 129 19.25 -6.43 2.30
C ASN A 129 18.93 -7.00 0.90
N HIS A 130 17.71 -6.79 0.41
CA HIS A 130 17.19 -7.26 -0.88
C HIS A 130 17.32 -8.78 -1.07
N ASP A 131 17.11 -9.56 -0.01
CA ASP A 131 17.16 -11.02 -0.07
C ASP A 131 15.80 -11.66 -0.38
N GLY A 132 14.73 -10.86 -0.41
CA GLY A 132 13.37 -11.29 -0.69
C GLY A 132 12.63 -11.84 0.54
N VAL A 133 13.20 -11.72 1.74
CA VAL A 133 12.64 -12.16 3.01
C VAL A 133 12.79 -11.05 4.04
N LEU A 134 11.67 -10.57 4.58
CA LEU A 134 11.75 -9.58 5.65
C LEU A 134 12.22 -10.23 6.95
N ASP A 135 13.41 -9.86 7.42
CA ASP A 135 13.93 -10.29 8.72
C ASP A 135 13.22 -9.60 9.90
N GLU A 136 13.57 -9.94 11.14
CA GLU A 136 12.93 -9.37 12.34
C GLU A 136 13.09 -7.84 12.44
N THR A 137 14.23 -7.31 12.00
CA THR A 137 14.52 -5.86 12.02
C THR A 137 13.68 -5.15 10.97
N GLU A 138 13.60 -5.72 9.77
CA GLU A 138 12.82 -5.19 8.65
C GLU A 138 11.31 -5.27 8.92
N GLN A 139 10.86 -6.37 9.53
CA GLN A 139 9.49 -6.50 10.02
C GLN A 139 9.14 -5.48 11.11
N ALA A 140 10.08 -5.17 12.01
CA ALA A 140 9.89 -4.12 13.02
C ALA A 140 9.74 -2.74 12.37
N ALA A 141 10.56 -2.42 11.36
CA ALA A 141 10.44 -1.18 10.59
C ALA A 141 9.09 -1.10 9.86
N LEU A 142 8.67 -2.20 9.23
CA LEU A 142 7.36 -2.30 8.57
C LEU A 142 6.20 -2.12 9.57
N LYS A 143 6.32 -2.71 10.76
CA LYS A 143 5.35 -2.55 11.85
C LYS A 143 5.20 -1.09 12.24
N SER A 144 6.30 -0.40 12.50
CA SER A 144 6.30 1.02 12.86
C SER A 144 5.66 1.88 11.77
N ALA A 145 5.90 1.59 10.49
CA ALA A 145 5.26 2.31 9.38
C ALA A 145 3.73 2.13 9.33
N ILE A 146 3.22 0.95 9.64
CA ILE A 146 1.77 0.68 9.73
C ILE A 146 1.15 1.41 10.93
N GLU A 147 1.86 1.43 12.06
CA GLU A 147 1.43 2.12 13.28
C GLU A 147 1.37 3.64 13.09
N ASN A 148 2.38 4.20 12.43
CA ASN A 148 2.46 5.61 12.06
C ASN A 148 1.49 6.01 10.93
N GLY A 149 0.85 5.03 10.27
CA GLY A 149 -0.10 5.26 9.19
C GLY A 149 0.54 5.63 7.85
N GLU A 150 1.85 5.42 7.69
CA GLU A 150 2.56 5.58 6.42
C GLU A 150 2.10 4.52 5.40
N LEU A 151 1.85 3.30 5.89
CA LEU A 151 1.23 2.25 5.09
C LEU A 151 -0.27 2.18 5.33
N PRO A 152 -1.10 2.14 4.26
CA PRO A 152 -2.53 2.04 4.41
C PRO A 152 -2.87 0.72 5.09
N ARG A 153 -3.56 0.80 6.22
CA ARG A 153 -4.01 -0.39 6.94
C ARG A 153 -4.91 -1.24 6.03
N PRO A 154 -4.59 -2.54 5.85
CA PRO A 154 -5.46 -3.43 5.10
C PRO A 154 -6.79 -3.55 5.84
N GLY A 155 -7.85 -2.90 5.32
CA GLY A 155 -9.20 -2.97 5.91
C GLY A 155 -9.67 -1.76 6.72
N GLY A 156 -8.85 -0.72 6.89
CA GLY A 156 -9.30 0.50 7.57
C GLY A 156 -10.40 1.23 6.78
N PRO A 157 -11.44 1.77 7.44
CA PRO A 157 -12.43 2.63 6.77
C PRO A 157 -11.70 3.85 6.18
N ARG A 158 -11.77 3.99 4.85
CA ARG A 158 -11.39 5.22 4.12
C ARG A 158 -12.30 6.36 4.59
N GLY A 159 -11.98 6.99 5.71
CA GLY A 159 -12.95 7.89 6.33
C GLY A 159 -12.55 8.52 7.64
N GLN A 160 -11.30 8.95 7.82
CA GLN A 160 -11.05 10.07 8.71
C GLN A 160 -10.48 11.21 7.87
N ARG A 161 -11.40 12.02 7.32
CA ARG A 161 -11.06 13.40 6.97
C ARG A 161 -10.43 14.01 8.23
N PRO A 162 -9.30 14.74 8.12
CA PRO A 162 -8.73 15.42 9.27
C PRO A 162 -9.81 16.31 9.90
N ALA A 163 -10.20 15.95 11.13
CA ALA A 163 -11.12 16.72 11.95
C ALA A 163 -10.38 17.97 12.45
N GLY A 164 -10.16 18.93 11.55
CA GLY A 164 -9.33 20.11 11.87
C GLY A 164 -9.53 21.32 10.98
N ALA A 165 -10.30 21.24 9.90
CA ALA A 165 -10.63 22.41 9.07
C ALA A 165 -11.97 23.06 9.47
N GLY A 166 -12.25 23.13 10.77
CA GLY A 166 -13.35 23.90 11.35
C GLY A 166 -12.84 25.27 11.78
N GLY A 167 -12.64 26.19 10.83
CA GLY A 167 -12.25 27.57 11.12
C GLY A 167 -13.29 28.29 12.00
N PRO A 168 -12.87 29.32 12.76
CA PRO A 168 -13.73 30.01 13.73
C PRO A 168 -14.88 30.71 13.01
N ARG A 169 -16.11 30.40 13.43
CA ARG A 169 -17.29 31.19 13.08
C ARG A 169 -17.23 32.49 13.89
N ARG A 170 -17.09 33.63 13.20
CA ARG A 170 -17.50 34.93 13.71
C ARG A 170 -18.92 35.20 13.25
#